data_AF-A0A661X193-F1
#
_entry.id   AF-A0A661X193-F1
#
_cell.length_a   1.000
_cell.length_b   1.000
_cell.length_c   1.000
_cell.angle_alpha   90.00
_cell.angle_beta   90.00
_cell.angle_gamma   90.00
#
_symmetry.space_group_name_H-M   'P 1'
#
loop_
_entity.id
_entity.type
_entity.pdbx_description
1 polymer ?
#
loop_
_entity_poly.entity_id
_entity_poly.type
_entity_poly.pdbx_seq_one_letter_code
_entity_poly.pdbx_strand_id
1 'polypeptide(L)'
;KGKEFLERNILYPFTFMVIASIPLSFFYMIREEKGFYISLIILISIWIDDVSAYFLGKKFGKRRIVPGISPGKSYEGLIGSLIVVSIFLLSSSFIFGFFSPLKSLLISVIIVSLSFLGDIFESLIKRKFNVKDSGNIIMGHGGIMDRIDSFIFTIPVLFYLL
;
A
#
# COMPACT_ATOMS: atom_id res chain seq x y z
N LYS A 1 29.24 -8.94 -15.47
CA LYS A 1 29.71 -7.83 -14.60
C LYS A 1 29.11 -6.48 -15.00
N GLY A 2 29.27 -5.99 -16.23
CA GLY A 2 28.70 -4.69 -16.64
C GLY A 2 27.16 -4.62 -16.65
N LYS A 3 26.48 -5.64 -17.19
CA LYS A 3 25.00 -5.69 -17.25
C LYS A 3 24.35 -5.68 -15.86
N GLU A 4 24.85 -6.52 -14.95
CA GLU A 4 24.36 -6.64 -13.58
C GLU A 4 24.63 -5.37 -12.75
N PHE A 5 25.76 -4.68 -13.02
CA PHE A 5 26.06 -3.38 -12.43
C PHE A 5 25.07 -2.30 -12.89
N LEU A 6 24.76 -2.24 -14.19
CA LEU A 6 23.77 -1.30 -14.74
C LEU A 6 22.36 -1.57 -14.20
N GLU A 7 21.95 -2.84 -14.15
CA GLU A 7 20.65 -3.25 -13.64
C GLU A 7 20.46 -2.85 -12.17
N ARG A 8 21.46 -3.11 -11.32
CA ARG A 8 21.36 -2.79 -9.88
C ARG A 8 21.54 -1.32 -9.53
N ASN A 9 22.48 -0.62 -10.17
CA ASN A 9 22.85 0.73 -9.75
C ASN A 9 22.11 1.84 -10.49
N ILE A 10 21.52 1.54 -11.65
CA ILE A 10 20.84 2.54 -12.49
C ILE A 10 19.38 2.15 -12.70
N LEU A 11 19.14 0.99 -13.32
CA LEU A 11 17.78 0.62 -13.74
C LEU A 11 16.85 0.44 -12.54
N TYR A 12 17.31 -0.22 -11.48
CA TYR A 12 16.51 -0.49 -10.29
C TYR A 12 16.12 0.79 -9.52
N PRO A 13 17.04 1.71 -9.15
CA PRO A 13 16.68 3.00 -8.57
C PRO A 13 15.80 3.86 -9.48
N PHE A 14 16.08 3.88 -10.78
CA PHE A 14 15.30 4.65 -11.75
C PHE A 14 13.85 4.15 -11.83
N THR A 15 13.67 2.83 -11.92
CA THR A 15 12.35 2.19 -11.91
C THR A 15 11.57 2.58 -10.66
N PHE A 16 12.22 2.58 -9.50
CA PHE A 16 11.58 3.00 -8.26
C PHE A 16 11.22 4.47 -8.21
N MET A 17 12.08 5.36 -8.72
CA MET A 17 11.78 6.79 -8.79
C MET A 17 10.53 7.06 -9.65
N VAL A 18 10.40 6.36 -10.78
CA VAL A 18 9.23 6.47 -11.67
C VAL A 18 7.97 5.89 -11.02
N ILE A 19 8.08 4.73 -10.36
CA ILE A 19 6.94 4.10 -9.67
C ILE A 19 6.46 4.97 -8.50
N ALA A 20 7.38 5.59 -7.75
CA ALA A 20 7.04 6.42 -6.59
C ALA A 20 6.41 7.77 -6.96
N SER A 21 6.81 8.37 -8.09
CA SER A 21 6.33 9.70 -8.49
C SER A 21 4.83 9.70 -8.84
N ILE A 22 4.33 8.60 -9.41
CA ILE A 22 2.93 8.44 -9.80
C ILE A 22 1.97 8.59 -8.61
N PRO A 23 2.00 7.73 -7.57
CA PRO A 23 1.07 7.84 -6.44
C PRO A 23 1.25 9.16 -5.68
N LEU A 24 2.47 9.72 -5.59
CA LEU A 24 2.68 11.03 -4.96
C LEU A 24 2.01 12.17 -5.75
N SER A 25 2.05 12.13 -7.08
CA SER A 25 1.37 13.12 -7.92
C SER A 25 -0.15 13.06 -7.76
N PHE A 26 -0.74 11.85 -7.76
CA PHE A 26 -2.18 11.68 -7.53
C PHE A 26 -2.58 12.04 -6.10
N PHE A 27 -1.73 11.79 -5.10
CA PHE A 27 -1.98 12.22 -3.73
C PHE A 27 -2.05 13.74 -3.62
N TYR A 28 -1.13 14.44 -4.28
CA TYR A 28 -1.17 15.89 -4.37
C TYR A 28 -2.48 16.37 -5.02
N MET A 29 -2.91 15.75 -6.12
CA MET A 29 -4.19 16.09 -6.77
C MET A 29 -5.40 15.84 -5.85
N ILE A 30 -5.45 14.72 -5.11
CA ILE A 30 -6.50 14.47 -4.11
C ILE A 30 -6.52 15.58 -3.06
N ARG A 31 -5.35 15.99 -2.56
CA ARG A 31 -5.25 17.06 -1.56
C ARG A 31 -5.78 18.39 -2.09
N GLU A 32 -5.45 18.75 -3.33
CA GLU A 32 -5.91 20.00 -3.94
C GLU A 32 -7.42 19.97 -4.26
N GLU A 33 -7.94 18.86 -4.78
CA GLU A 33 -9.35 18.76 -5.22
C GLU A 33 -10.33 18.44 -4.09
N LYS A 34 -9.94 17.59 -3.14
CA LYS A 34 -10.81 17.08 -2.06
C LYS A 34 -10.48 17.69 -0.70
N GLY A 35 -9.35 18.40 -0.60
CA GLY A 35 -8.92 19.06 0.61
C GLY A 35 -8.08 18.19 1.55
N PHE A 36 -7.43 18.87 2.49
CA PHE A 36 -6.45 18.28 3.40
C PHE A 36 -7.00 17.13 4.25
N TYR A 37 -8.19 17.29 4.85
CA TYR A 37 -8.75 16.28 5.75
C TYR A 37 -9.09 14.96 5.04
N ILE A 38 -9.63 15.02 3.82
CA ILE A 38 -9.91 13.82 3.03
C ILE A 38 -8.61 13.12 2.67
N SER A 39 -7.59 13.87 2.22
CA SER A 39 -6.29 13.29 1.90
C SER A 39 -5.64 12.59 3.10
N LEU A 40 -5.75 13.17 4.31
CA LEU A 40 -5.27 12.55 5.54
C LEU A 40 -6.04 11.28 5.90
N ILE A 41 -7.37 11.26 5.76
CA ILE A 41 -8.16 10.06 6.04
C ILE A 41 -7.77 8.91 5.13
N ILE A 42 -7.53 9.18 3.84
CA ILE A 42 -7.05 8.17 2.91
C ILE A 42 -5.66 7.67 3.32
N LEU A 43 -4.73 8.58 3.62
CA LEU A 43 -3.37 8.22 4.05
C LEU A 43 -3.38 7.33 5.30
N ILE A 44 -4.14 7.73 6.32
CA ILE A 44 -4.28 6.99 7.56
C ILE A 44 -4.95 5.63 7.31
N SER A 45 -5.93 5.55 6.40
CA SER A 45 -6.60 4.29 6.07
C SER A 45 -5.64 3.26 5.46
N ILE A 46 -4.73 3.71 4.57
CA ILE A 46 -3.70 2.84 3.99
C ILE A 46 -2.74 2.34 5.09
N TRP A 47 -2.31 3.22 6.00
CA TRP A 47 -1.45 2.80 7.12
C TRP A 47 -2.16 1.87 8.09
N ILE A 48 -3.45 2.09 8.37
CA ILE A 48 -4.26 1.18 9.17
C ILE A 48 -4.34 -0.19 8.50
N ASP A 49 -4.50 -0.24 7.18
CA ASP A 49 -4.48 -1.51 6.43
C ASP A 49 -3.16 -2.26 6.65
N ASP A 50 -2.01 -1.64 6.41
CA ASP A 50 -0.69 -2.28 6.58
C ASP A 50 -0.49 -2.83 8.00
N VAL A 51 -0.80 -1.99 9.00
CA VAL A 51 -0.65 -2.34 10.42
C VAL A 51 -1.58 -3.48 10.80
N SER A 52 -2.87 -3.38 10.45
CA SER A 52 -3.87 -4.38 10.82
C SER A 52 -3.63 -5.70 10.08
N ALA A 53 -3.28 -5.67 8.79
CA ALA A 53 -2.94 -6.85 8.01
C ALA A 53 -1.73 -7.59 8.60
N TYR A 54 -0.71 -6.85 9.03
CA TYR A 54 0.47 -7.42 9.70
C TYR A 54 0.11 -8.06 11.04
N PHE A 55 -0.56 -7.35 11.95
CA PHE A 55 -0.85 -7.86 13.28
C PHE A 55 -1.85 -9.02 13.26
N LEU A 56 -2.92 -8.90 12.47
CA LEU A 56 -3.93 -9.94 12.35
C LEU A 56 -3.40 -11.14 11.58
N GLY A 57 -2.59 -10.92 10.54
CA GLY A 57 -1.90 -11.98 9.82
C GLY A 57 -0.87 -12.72 10.69
N LYS A 58 -0.16 -12.02 11.57
CA LYS A 58 0.79 -12.64 12.51
C LYS A 58 0.09 -13.45 13.59
N LYS A 59 -1.03 -12.95 14.13
CA LYS A 59 -1.75 -13.58 15.24
C LYS A 59 -2.67 -14.72 14.80
N PHE A 60 -3.33 -14.57 13.66
CA PHE A 60 -4.39 -15.47 13.19
C PHE A 60 -4.10 -16.14 11.85
N GLY A 61 -3.04 -15.73 11.14
CA GLY A 61 -2.74 -16.22 9.79
C GLY A 61 -2.40 -17.71 9.76
N LYS A 62 -3.25 -18.49 9.10
CA LYS A 62 -3.05 -19.92 8.86
C LYS A 62 -2.92 -20.20 7.37
N ARG A 63 -3.67 -19.50 6.53
CA ARG A 63 -3.70 -19.72 5.08
C ARG A 63 -2.91 -18.64 4.35
N ARG A 64 -1.76 -19.01 3.78
CA ARG A 64 -0.91 -18.11 2.99
C ARG A 64 -1.51 -17.88 1.61
N ILE A 65 -1.44 -16.64 1.11
CA ILE A 65 -2.00 -16.28 -0.20
C ILE A 65 -0.98 -16.54 -1.32
N VAL A 66 0.25 -16.04 -1.16
CA VAL A 66 1.32 -16.13 -2.19
C VAL A 66 2.66 -16.55 -1.57
N PRO A 67 2.78 -17.78 -1.05
CA PRO A 67 3.94 -18.21 -0.26
C PRO A 67 5.28 -18.12 -1.00
N GLY A 68 5.30 -18.27 -2.33
CA GLY A 68 6.52 -18.19 -3.14
C GLY A 68 7.06 -16.76 -3.35
N ILE A 69 6.23 -15.73 -3.15
CA ILE A 69 6.58 -14.33 -3.41
C ILE A 69 6.68 -13.58 -2.08
N SER A 70 5.59 -13.59 -1.31
CA SER A 70 5.42 -12.89 -0.03
C SER A 70 4.85 -13.85 1.03
N PRO A 71 5.71 -14.62 1.73
CA PRO A 71 5.28 -15.65 2.68
C PRO A 71 4.57 -15.10 3.92
N GLY A 72 4.69 -13.80 4.19
CA GLY A 72 4.00 -13.15 5.31
C GLY A 72 2.50 -12.96 5.10
N LYS A 73 2.03 -12.91 3.84
CA LYS A 73 0.62 -12.58 3.54
C LYS A 73 -0.32 -13.75 3.77
N SER A 74 -1.42 -13.49 4.46
CA SER A 74 -2.43 -14.48 4.82
C SER A 74 -3.84 -13.97 4.56
N TYR A 75 -4.77 -14.87 4.26
CA TYR A 75 -6.18 -14.51 4.06
C TYR A 75 -6.80 -13.91 5.32
N GLU A 76 -6.43 -14.41 6.50
CA GLU A 76 -6.93 -13.90 7.78
C GLU A 76 -6.44 -12.47 8.05
N GLY A 77 -5.19 -12.17 7.66
CA GLY A 77 -4.67 -10.79 7.71
C GLY A 77 -5.43 -9.83 6.81
N LEU A 78 -5.70 -10.24 5.56
CA LEU A 78 -6.40 -9.42 4.57
C LEU A 78 -7.88 -9.18 4.94
N ILE A 79 -8.60 -10.22 5.37
CA ILE A 79 -9.98 -10.07 5.84
C ILE A 79 -10.01 -9.24 7.12
N GLY A 80 -9.05 -9.46 8.02
CA GLY A 80 -8.90 -8.70 9.24
C GLY A 80 -8.69 -7.21 8.98
N SER A 81 -7.80 -6.86 8.06
CA SER A 81 -7.54 -5.47 7.71
C SER A 81 -8.74 -4.81 7.05
N LEU A 82 -9.46 -5.54 6.17
CA LEU A 82 -10.72 -5.06 5.59
C LEU A 82 -11.74 -4.65 6.64
N ILE A 83 -11.91 -5.46 7.70
CA ILE A 83 -12.83 -5.13 8.79
C ILE A 83 -12.37 -3.87 9.53
N VAL A 84 -11.09 -3.78 9.89
CA VAL A 84 -10.54 -2.64 10.64
C VAL A 84 -10.63 -1.33 9.84
N VAL A 85 -10.24 -1.35 8.56
CA VAL A 85 -10.31 -0.18 7.66
C VAL A 85 -11.76 0.23 7.42
N SER A 86 -12.67 -0.72 7.26
CA SER A 86 -14.12 -0.42 7.11
C SER A 86 -14.69 0.26 8.35
N ILE A 87 -14.34 -0.22 9.55
CA ILE A 87 -14.77 0.40 10.81
C ILE A 87 -14.22 1.83 10.90
N PHE A 88 -12.95 2.04 10.58
CA PHE A 88 -12.34 3.36 10.58
C PHE A 88 -13.03 4.34 9.63
N LEU A 89 -13.28 3.95 8.37
CA LEU A 89 -13.91 4.80 7.36
C LEU A 89 -15.40 5.05 7.62
N LEU A 90 -16.12 4.10 8.21
CA LEU A 90 -17.50 4.32 8.66
C LEU A 90 -17.55 5.28 9.83
N SER A 91 -16.63 5.14 10.79
CA SER A 91 -16.54 6.01 11.96
C SER A 91 -16.18 7.45 11.55
N SER A 92 -15.22 7.62 10.64
CA SER A 92 -14.84 8.95 10.14
C SER A 92 -15.95 9.59 9.31
N SER A 93 -16.65 8.80 8.48
CA SER A 93 -17.86 9.24 7.75
C SER A 93 -18.96 9.70 8.70
N PHE A 94 -19.22 8.95 9.78
CA PHE A 94 -20.24 9.30 10.77
C PHE A 94 -19.90 10.58 11.55
N ILE A 95 -18.63 10.77 11.93
CA ILE A 95 -18.20 11.93 12.75
C ILE A 95 -18.07 13.20 11.90
N PHE A 96 -17.52 13.09 10.70
CA PHE A 96 -17.11 14.26 9.90
C PHE A 96 -17.91 14.44 8.61
N GLY A 97 -18.72 13.47 8.20
CA GLY A 97 -19.58 13.58 7.02
C GLY A 97 -18.86 13.51 5.67
N PHE A 98 -17.62 13.04 5.60
CA PHE A 98 -16.82 13.06 4.36
C PHE A 98 -17.34 12.15 3.25
N PHE A 99 -17.93 11.00 3.60
CA PHE A 99 -18.43 10.01 2.65
C PHE A 99 -19.79 9.46 3.11
N SER A 100 -20.57 8.90 2.20
CA SER A 100 -21.72 8.07 2.58
C SER A 100 -21.24 6.70 3.09
N PRO A 101 -22.03 5.98 3.92
CA PRO A 101 -21.63 4.66 4.43
C PRO A 101 -21.27 3.66 3.33
N LEU A 102 -22.03 3.66 2.22
CA LEU A 102 -21.75 2.81 1.07
C LEU A 102 -20.43 3.20 0.38
N LYS A 103 -20.15 4.50 0.22
CA LYS A 103 -18.88 4.97 -0.36
C LYS A 103 -17.70 4.62 0.56
N SER A 104 -17.86 4.70 1.89
CA SER A 104 -16.83 4.26 2.85
C SER A 104 -16.48 2.77 2.73
N LEU A 105 -17.48 1.90 2.59
CA LEU A 105 -17.26 0.46 2.40
C LEU A 105 -16.62 0.14 1.04
N LEU A 106 -17.00 0.88 -0.01
CA LEU A 106 -16.36 0.73 -1.32
C LEU A 106 -14.88 1.14 -1.27
N ILE A 107 -14.59 2.28 -0.63
CA ILE A 107 -13.21 2.76 -0.43
C ILE A 107 -12.39 1.74 0.38
N SER A 108 -12.93 1.15 1.45
CA SER A 108 -12.18 0.17 2.24
C SER A 108 -11.79 -1.08 1.44
N VAL A 109 -12.72 -1.61 0.62
CA VAL A 109 -12.46 -2.75 -0.27
C VAL A 109 -11.36 -2.40 -1.28
N ILE A 110 -11.42 -1.21 -1.86
CA ILE A 110 -10.43 -0.74 -2.84
C ILE A 110 -9.06 -0.59 -2.19
N ILE A 111 -8.98 0.06 -1.01
CA ILE A 111 -7.73 0.23 -0.28
C ILE A 111 -7.07 -1.12 -0.01
N VAL A 112 -7.79 -2.04 0.62
CA VAL A 112 -7.21 -3.33 1.03
C VAL A 112 -6.78 -4.17 -0.17
N SER A 113 -7.59 -4.16 -1.23
CA SER A 113 -7.30 -4.93 -2.45
C SER A 113 -6.07 -4.38 -3.18
N LEU A 114 -6.01 -3.07 -3.38
CA LEU A 114 -4.93 -2.43 -4.14
C LEU A 114 -3.63 -2.31 -3.35
N SER A 115 -3.73 -2.10 -2.03
CA SER A 115 -2.60 -2.17 -1.10
C SER A 115 -1.92 -3.54 -1.17
N PHE A 116 -2.73 -4.62 -1.08
CA PHE A 116 -2.24 -5.99 -1.23
C PHE A 116 -1.57 -6.26 -2.59
N LEU A 117 -2.15 -5.75 -3.69
CA LEU A 117 -1.53 -5.87 -5.02
C LEU A 117 -0.22 -5.09 -5.12
N GLY A 118 -0.13 -3.92 -4.48
CA GLY A 118 1.07 -3.09 -4.41
C GLY A 118 2.24 -3.81 -3.74
N ASP A 119 2.00 -4.38 -2.56
CA ASP A 119 3.01 -5.17 -1.83
C ASP A 119 3.46 -6.41 -2.63
N ILE A 120 2.53 -7.12 -3.29
CA ILE A 120 2.90 -8.25 -4.16
C ILE A 120 3.75 -7.78 -5.35
N PHE A 121 3.37 -6.67 -5.99
CA PHE A 121 4.10 -6.14 -7.12
C PHE A 121 5.53 -5.73 -6.74
N GLU A 122 5.68 -5.06 -5.60
CA GLU A 122 6.97 -4.70 -5.03
C GLU A 122 7.80 -5.95 -4.69
N SER A 123 7.18 -6.93 -4.03
CA SER A 123 7.80 -8.23 -3.73
C SER A 123 8.27 -8.95 -5.01
N LEU A 124 7.48 -8.93 -6.09
CA LEU A 124 7.85 -9.50 -7.39
C LEU A 124 9.06 -8.80 -8.01
N ILE A 125 9.09 -7.46 -7.98
CA ILE A 125 10.24 -6.68 -8.43
C ILE A 125 11.49 -7.10 -7.65
N LYS A 126 11.41 -7.17 -6.33
CA LYS A 126 12.54 -7.59 -5.48
C LYS A 126 13.08 -8.98 -5.87
N ARG A 127 12.20 -9.96 -6.12
CA ARG A 127 12.60 -11.29 -6.58
C ARG A 127 13.28 -11.25 -7.95
N LYS A 128 12.80 -10.43 -8.88
CA LYS A 128 13.41 -10.28 -10.21
C LYS A 128 14.85 -9.76 -10.14
N PHE A 129 15.15 -8.89 -9.18
CA PHE A 129 16.50 -8.33 -8.98
C PHE A 129 17.36 -9.12 -7.96
N ASN A 130 16.89 -10.29 -7.50
CA ASN A 130 17.55 -11.11 -6.47
C ASN A 130 17.90 -10.31 -5.21
N VAL A 131 16.99 -9.44 -4.78
CA VAL A 131 17.09 -8.67 -3.53
C VAL A 131 15.90 -8.99 -2.63
N LYS A 132 16.07 -8.77 -1.32
CA LYS A 132 15.01 -8.97 -0.33
C LYS A 132 14.38 -7.66 0.11
N ASP A 133 15.18 -6.61 0.22
CA ASP A 133 14.77 -5.28 0.66
C ASP A 133 15.03 -4.28 -0.48
N SER A 134 14.18 -3.25 -0.61
CA SER A 134 14.27 -2.30 -1.71
C SER A 134 15.48 -1.35 -1.61
N GLY A 135 16.08 -1.26 -0.43
CA GLY A 135 17.30 -0.51 -0.13
C GLY A 135 17.58 -0.49 1.38
N ASN A 136 18.61 0.25 1.80
CA ASN A 136 19.00 0.43 3.21
C ASN A 136 18.98 1.91 3.63
N ILE A 137 18.17 2.73 2.94
CA ILE A 137 18.15 4.19 3.16
C ILE A 137 17.68 4.51 4.59
N ILE A 138 16.75 3.72 5.14
CA ILE A 138 16.32 3.84 6.53
C ILE A 138 16.99 2.70 7.32
N MET A 139 17.96 3.04 8.17
CA MET A 139 18.69 2.06 8.97
C MET A 139 17.70 1.14 9.72
N GLY A 140 17.76 -0.16 9.42
CA GLY A 140 16.94 -1.20 10.05
C GLY A 140 15.49 -1.30 9.56
N HIS A 141 15.05 -0.52 8.57
CA HIS A 141 13.63 -0.42 8.17
C HIS A 141 13.36 -0.67 6.68
N GLY A 142 14.36 -1.12 5.91
CA GLY A 142 14.25 -1.34 4.47
C GLY A 142 14.42 -0.06 3.65
N GLY A 143 13.93 -0.09 2.41
CA GLY A 143 13.97 1.07 1.52
C GLY A 143 12.69 1.88 1.55
N ILE A 144 12.71 3.04 0.89
CA ILE A 144 11.54 3.91 0.76
C ILE A 144 10.41 3.18 0.03
N MET A 145 10.73 2.29 -0.92
CA MET A 145 9.71 1.57 -1.69
C MET A 145 8.89 0.63 -0.81
N ASP A 146 9.49 -0.01 0.20
CA ASP A 146 8.78 -0.84 1.20
C ASP A 146 7.78 -0.03 2.05
N ARG A 147 7.69 1.30 1.86
CA ARG A 147 6.77 2.22 2.58
C ARG A 147 5.70 2.83 1.69
N ILE A 148 5.85 2.72 0.38
CA ILE A 148 4.95 3.30 -0.62
C ILE A 148 4.40 2.24 -1.57
N ASP A 149 4.74 0.98 -1.39
CA ASP A 149 4.25 -0.15 -2.17
C ASP A 149 2.73 -0.23 -2.17
N SER A 150 2.11 -0.09 -0.99
CA SER A 150 0.65 -0.04 -0.82
C SER A 150 0.01 1.18 -1.50
N PHE A 151 0.80 2.20 -1.87
CA PHE A 151 0.32 3.45 -2.46
C PHE A 151 0.26 3.37 -3.99
N ILE A 152 1.13 2.55 -4.61
CA ILE A 152 1.37 2.48 -6.05
C ILE A 152 0.06 2.38 -6.83
N PHE A 153 -0.83 1.47 -6.43
CA PHE A 153 -2.12 1.28 -7.08
C PHE A 153 -3.26 1.97 -6.36
N THR A 154 -3.19 2.06 -5.03
CA THR A 154 -4.29 2.56 -4.20
C THR A 154 -4.61 4.02 -4.49
N ILE A 155 -3.59 4.89 -4.50
CA ILE A 155 -3.83 6.33 -4.61
C ILE A 155 -4.37 6.75 -5.98
N PRO A 156 -3.80 6.31 -7.12
CA PRO A 156 -4.34 6.65 -8.43
C PRO A 156 -5.81 6.23 -8.61
N VAL A 157 -6.19 5.05 -8.14
CA VAL A 157 -7.58 4.58 -8.24
C VAL A 157 -8.51 5.37 -7.33
N LEU A 158 -8.06 5.69 -6.11
CA LEU A 158 -8.84 6.52 -5.20
C LEU A 158 -9.05 7.94 -5.74
N PHE A 159 -8.08 8.52 -6.45
CA PHE A 159 -8.25 9.82 -7.08
C PHE A 159 -9.46 9.85 -8.02
N TYR A 160 -9.60 8.84 -8.89
CA TYR A 160 -10.73 8.76 -9.82
C TYR A 160 -12.06 8.41 -9.15
N LEU A 161 -12.04 7.74 -7.99
CA LEU A 161 -13.23 7.35 -7.24
C LEU A 161 -13.81 8.48 -6.37
N LEU A 162 -12.93 9.31 -5.80
CA LEU A 162 -13.28 10.35 -4.84
C LEU A 162 -14.00 11.50 -5.51
#